data_AF-A0A660PSJ0-F1
#
_entry.id   AF-A0A660PSJ0-F1
#
_cell.length_a   1.000
_cell.length_b   1.000
_cell.length_c   1.000
_cell.angle_alpha   90.00
_cell.angle_beta   90.00
_cell.angle_gamma   90.00
#
_symmetry.space_group_name_H-M   'P 1'
#
loop_
_entity.id
_entity.type
_entity.pdbx_description
1 polymer ?
#
loop_
_entity_poly.entity_id
_entity_poly.type
_entity_poly.pdbx_seq_one_letter_code
_entity_poly.pdbx_strand_id
1 'polypeptide(L)'
;MAEKKGNILVIDDDPNLLFLLADTLTSIGYDCMAATDGIEALDMLGQENAEQFDLVVTDIKMPNMDGIGLLSEVRREFSDLPVLFITGVASEEIIAAASPDGFLAKPFRISQMEDLIERTLAAKHANKPSSKPRQVLLNLREDRFRDALSEALICSHYLPFAVSGGDEALEELERGSFDVMIAGVEKRGGQDRKAVRNVRTKHPNLPVLLISSSYAVEEANRLKDQIGFDGFLTKPCDMVDLISELDRTVSKRNQEKPTEPMA
;
A
#
# COMPACT_ATOMS: atom_id res chain seq x y z
N MET A 1 -28.26 -15.15 -3.48
CA MET A 1 -26.92 -15.60 -3.92
C MET A 1 -25.95 -15.10 -2.88
N ALA A 2 -25.07 -15.95 -2.35
CA ALA A 2 -24.08 -15.51 -1.36
C ALA A 2 -23.16 -14.48 -2.00
N GLU A 3 -22.79 -13.44 -1.25
CA GLU A 3 -21.85 -12.42 -1.70
C GLU A 3 -20.45 -13.06 -1.79
N LYS A 4 -19.81 -12.89 -2.94
CA LYS A 4 -18.54 -13.54 -3.28
C LYS A 4 -17.38 -12.80 -2.60
N LYS A 5 -16.53 -13.51 -1.85
CA LYS A 5 -15.45 -12.90 -1.04
C LYS A 5 -14.26 -12.39 -1.87
N GLY A 6 -14.01 -12.96 -3.05
CA GLY A 6 -12.94 -12.57 -3.96
C GLY A 6 -12.49 -13.70 -4.89
N ASN A 7 -11.63 -13.39 -5.85
CA ASN A 7 -11.04 -14.33 -6.80
C ASN A 7 -9.58 -14.66 -6.41
N ILE A 8 -9.26 -15.94 -6.25
CA ILE A 8 -7.93 -16.39 -5.83
C ILE A 8 -7.32 -17.29 -6.89
N LEU A 9 -6.08 -17.01 -7.29
CA LEU A 9 -5.26 -17.94 -8.05
C LEU A 9 -4.44 -18.79 -7.06
N VAL A 10 -4.64 -20.10 -7.09
CA VAL A 10 -3.93 -21.06 -6.24
C VAL A 10 -2.91 -21.81 -7.10
N ILE A 11 -1.66 -21.91 -6.63
CA ILE A 11 -0.57 -22.57 -7.34
C ILE A 11 0.16 -23.54 -6.41
N ASP A 12 0.21 -24.81 -6.80
CA ASP A 12 0.95 -25.86 -6.11
C ASP A 12 1.21 -27.01 -7.11
N ASP A 13 2.40 -27.61 -7.06
CA ASP A 13 2.78 -28.69 -7.99
C ASP A 13 2.24 -30.06 -7.55
N ASP A 14 1.76 -30.20 -6.31
CA ASP A 14 0.99 -31.37 -5.88
C ASP A 14 -0.49 -31.21 -6.25
N PRO A 15 -1.01 -31.95 -7.25
CA PRO A 15 -2.38 -31.80 -7.71
C PRO A 15 -3.42 -32.13 -6.62
N ASN A 16 -3.08 -32.98 -5.64
CA ASN A 16 -3.99 -33.30 -4.55
C ASN A 16 -4.13 -32.12 -3.58
N LEU A 17 -3.02 -31.47 -3.26
CA LEU A 17 -3.00 -30.30 -2.40
C LEU A 17 -3.64 -29.10 -3.09
N LEU A 18 -3.32 -28.90 -4.38
CA LEU A 18 -3.94 -27.88 -5.21
C LEU A 18 -5.48 -28.01 -5.23
N PHE A 19 -5.98 -29.23 -5.50
CA PHE A 19 -7.41 -29.51 -5.48
C PHE A 19 -8.03 -29.26 -4.10
N LEU A 20 -7.39 -29.77 -3.04
CA LEU A 20 -7.87 -29.58 -1.66
C LEU A 20 -7.95 -28.10 -1.29
N LEU A 21 -6.92 -27.30 -1.63
CA LEU A 21 -6.88 -25.88 -1.33
C LEU A 21 -7.97 -25.12 -2.09
N ALA A 22 -8.09 -25.35 -3.40
CA ALA A 22 -9.10 -24.70 -4.23
C ALA A 22 -10.53 -25.06 -3.78
N ASP A 23 -10.81 -26.34 -3.50
CA ASP A 23 -12.12 -26.80 -3.01
C ASP A 23 -12.46 -26.19 -1.64
N THR A 24 -11.48 -26.18 -0.72
CA THR A 24 -11.67 -25.60 0.61
C THR A 24 -11.96 -24.11 0.54
N LEU A 25 -11.17 -23.35 -0.22
CA LEU A 25 -11.36 -21.90 -0.41
C LEU A 25 -12.69 -21.59 -1.12
N THR A 26 -13.09 -22.43 -2.07
CA THR A 26 -14.40 -22.32 -2.71
C THR A 26 -15.54 -22.55 -1.72
N SER A 27 -15.41 -23.54 -0.83
CA SER A 27 -16.43 -23.84 0.19
C SER A 27 -16.66 -22.70 1.19
N ILE A 28 -15.67 -21.84 1.40
CA ILE A 28 -15.73 -20.68 2.31
C ILE A 28 -16.03 -19.35 1.58
N GLY A 29 -16.35 -19.40 0.28
CA GLY A 29 -16.94 -18.28 -0.47
C GLY A 29 -16.00 -17.49 -1.39
N TYR A 30 -14.80 -18.00 -1.68
CA TYR A 30 -13.93 -17.47 -2.73
C TYR A 30 -14.20 -18.19 -4.06
N ASP A 31 -13.89 -17.56 -5.19
CA ASP A 31 -13.77 -18.30 -6.44
C ASP A 31 -12.29 -18.56 -6.72
N CYS A 32 -11.96 -19.84 -6.90
CA CYS A 32 -10.58 -20.25 -7.09
C CYS A 32 -10.33 -20.71 -8.51
N MET A 33 -9.21 -20.25 -9.08
CA MET A 33 -8.59 -20.87 -10.23
C MET A 33 -7.28 -21.52 -9.79
N ALA A 34 -6.88 -22.58 -10.48
CA ALA A 34 -5.76 -23.41 -10.09
C ALA A 34 -4.74 -23.46 -11.23
N ALA A 35 -3.46 -23.35 -10.88
CA ALA A 35 -2.31 -23.60 -11.75
C ALA A 35 -1.34 -24.57 -11.08
N THR A 36 -0.56 -25.30 -11.86
CA THR A 36 0.36 -26.34 -11.38
C THR A 36 1.81 -25.88 -11.30
N ASP A 37 2.14 -24.74 -11.91
CA ASP A 37 3.44 -24.08 -11.77
C ASP A 37 3.35 -22.56 -12.03
N GLY A 38 4.48 -21.86 -11.85
CA GLY A 38 4.53 -20.40 -12.05
C GLY A 38 4.39 -19.95 -13.50
N ILE A 39 4.67 -20.80 -14.50
CA ILE A 39 4.51 -20.43 -15.92
C ILE A 39 3.02 -20.42 -16.27
N GLU A 40 2.30 -21.49 -15.92
CA GLU A 40 0.85 -21.56 -16.10
C GLU A 40 0.14 -20.43 -15.36
N ALA A 41 0.61 -20.10 -14.14
CA ALA A 41 0.08 -18.99 -13.37
C ALA A 41 0.25 -17.63 -14.08
N LEU A 42 1.42 -17.36 -14.66
CA LEU A 42 1.66 -16.12 -15.42
C LEU A 42 0.82 -16.05 -16.69
N ASP A 43 0.64 -17.17 -17.40
CA ASP A 43 -0.24 -17.23 -18.57
C ASP A 43 -1.69 -16.91 -18.20
N MET A 44 -2.16 -17.41 -17.05
CA MET A 44 -3.49 -17.10 -16.51
C MET A 44 -3.63 -15.64 -16.06
N LEU A 45 -2.56 -15.07 -15.49
CA LEU A 45 -2.50 -13.67 -15.06
C LEU A 45 -2.34 -12.67 -16.21
N GLY A 46 -2.11 -13.11 -17.45
CA GLY A 46 -1.87 -12.23 -18.59
C GLY A 46 -2.81 -11.02 -18.68
N GLN A 47 -2.35 -9.93 -19.32
CA GLN A 47 -2.89 -8.56 -19.18
C GLN A 47 -4.42 -8.39 -19.20
N GLU A 48 -5.18 -9.24 -19.88
CA GLU A 48 -6.65 -9.16 -19.94
C GLU A 48 -7.36 -9.75 -18.70
N ASN A 49 -6.68 -10.60 -17.93
CA ASN A 49 -7.25 -11.35 -16.81
C ASN A 49 -6.72 -10.93 -15.44
N ALA A 50 -5.61 -10.17 -15.37
CA ALA A 50 -5.00 -9.76 -14.12
C ALA A 50 -5.96 -9.05 -13.15
N GLU A 51 -6.80 -8.14 -13.69
CA GLU A 51 -7.79 -7.39 -12.90
C GLU A 51 -8.89 -8.28 -12.30
N GLN A 52 -8.98 -9.53 -12.76
CA GLN A 52 -9.94 -10.51 -12.23
C GLN A 52 -9.42 -11.17 -10.95
N PHE A 53 -8.13 -11.14 -10.64
CA PHE A 53 -7.60 -11.80 -9.44
C PHE A 53 -7.44 -10.82 -8.29
N ASP A 54 -7.93 -11.22 -7.12
CA ASP A 54 -7.78 -10.45 -5.90
C ASP A 54 -6.50 -10.82 -5.13
N LEU A 55 -6.03 -12.06 -5.30
CA LEU A 55 -4.94 -12.64 -4.53
C LEU A 55 -4.31 -13.84 -5.24
N VAL A 56 -3.00 -13.99 -5.10
CA VAL A 56 -2.24 -15.18 -5.49
C VAL A 56 -1.81 -15.95 -4.24
N VAL A 57 -2.00 -17.26 -4.23
CA VAL A 57 -1.54 -18.17 -3.18
C VAL A 57 -0.65 -19.22 -3.85
N THR A 58 0.64 -19.24 -3.55
CA THR A 58 1.61 -20.13 -4.23
C THR A 58 2.46 -20.92 -3.25
N ASP A 59 2.83 -22.15 -3.59
CA ASP A 59 4.02 -22.77 -3.00
C ASP A 59 5.28 -22.09 -3.54
N ILE A 60 6.36 -22.19 -2.77
CA ILE A 60 7.68 -21.77 -3.19
C ILE A 60 8.30 -22.83 -4.08
N LYS A 61 8.27 -24.12 -3.69
CA LYS A 61 8.99 -25.16 -4.43
C LYS A 61 8.10 -25.76 -5.50
N MET A 62 8.27 -25.32 -6.73
CA MET A 62 7.56 -25.84 -7.90
C MET A 62 8.54 -26.07 -9.06
N PRO A 63 8.25 -27.00 -9.98
CA PRO A 63 9.04 -27.17 -11.19
C PRO A 63 8.89 -25.96 -12.12
N ASN A 64 9.83 -25.82 -13.07
CA ASN A 64 9.87 -24.77 -14.10
C ASN A 64 10.10 -23.35 -13.55
N MET A 65 9.15 -22.81 -12.79
CA MET A 65 9.23 -21.53 -12.11
C MET A 65 8.78 -21.70 -10.65
N ASP A 66 9.67 -21.31 -9.74
CA ASP A 66 9.41 -21.37 -8.30
C ASP A 66 8.58 -20.16 -7.84
N GLY A 67 8.01 -20.22 -6.63
CA GLY A 67 7.13 -19.16 -6.12
C GLY A 67 7.84 -17.81 -5.91
N ILE A 68 9.16 -17.81 -5.74
CA ILE A 68 9.96 -16.59 -5.61
C ILE A 68 10.15 -15.92 -6.98
N GLY A 69 10.43 -16.71 -8.02
CA GLY A 69 10.44 -16.26 -9.41
C GLY A 69 9.08 -15.71 -9.80
N LEU A 70 8.00 -16.45 -9.52
CA LEU A 70 6.63 -15.99 -9.76
C LEU A 70 6.34 -14.67 -9.06
N LEU A 71 6.68 -14.53 -7.77
CA LEU A 71 6.51 -13.27 -7.03
C LEU A 71 7.22 -12.10 -7.71
N SER A 72 8.43 -12.31 -8.21
CA SER A 72 9.23 -11.27 -8.88
C SER A 72 8.57 -10.79 -10.18
N GLU A 73 8.02 -11.72 -10.97
CA GLU A 73 7.31 -11.43 -12.21
C GLU A 73 5.95 -10.74 -11.93
N VAL A 74 5.18 -11.26 -10.97
CA VAL A 74 3.90 -10.67 -10.54
C VAL A 74 4.11 -9.23 -10.05
N ARG A 75 5.15 -8.97 -9.25
CA ARG A 75 5.45 -7.60 -8.80
C ARG A 75 5.81 -6.63 -9.91
N ARG A 76 6.45 -7.13 -10.98
CA ARG A 76 6.85 -6.31 -12.12
C ARG A 76 5.65 -5.88 -12.96
N GLU A 77 4.68 -6.78 -13.16
CA GLU A 77 3.57 -6.57 -14.10
C GLU A 77 2.24 -6.24 -13.42
N PHE A 78 2.06 -6.68 -12.18
CA PHE A 78 0.83 -6.59 -11.40
C PHE A 78 1.15 -6.14 -9.97
N SER A 79 1.75 -4.96 -9.82
CA SER A 79 2.28 -4.43 -8.55
C SER A 79 1.29 -4.44 -7.38
N ASP A 80 -0.02 -4.38 -7.69
CA ASP A 80 -1.10 -4.30 -6.71
C ASP A 80 -1.74 -5.67 -6.39
N LEU A 81 -1.28 -6.76 -7.03
CA LEU A 81 -1.78 -8.11 -6.80
C LEU A 81 -0.99 -8.77 -5.66
N PRO A 82 -1.58 -8.93 -4.46
CA PRO A 82 -0.87 -9.54 -3.35
C PRO A 82 -0.55 -11.01 -3.62
N VAL A 83 0.58 -11.45 -3.09
CA VAL A 83 1.07 -12.83 -3.21
C VAL A 83 1.36 -13.39 -1.82
N LEU A 84 0.70 -14.51 -1.49
CA LEU A 84 0.93 -15.28 -0.27
C LEU A 84 1.70 -16.55 -0.57
N PHE A 85 2.65 -16.87 0.29
CA PHE A 85 3.35 -18.15 0.25
C PHE A 85 2.72 -19.18 1.19
N ILE A 86 2.48 -20.39 0.68
CA ILE A 86 2.15 -21.56 1.50
C ILE A 86 3.20 -22.62 1.23
N THR A 87 4.13 -22.83 2.16
CA THR A 87 5.29 -23.68 1.88
C THR A 87 5.68 -24.59 3.04
N GLY A 88 6.15 -25.80 2.72
CA GLY A 88 6.71 -26.72 3.70
C GLY A 88 8.24 -26.67 3.80
N VAL A 89 8.92 -25.98 2.88
CA VAL A 89 10.37 -26.08 2.75
C VAL A 89 11.01 -24.75 2.30
N ALA A 90 11.09 -23.78 3.20
CA ALA A 90 11.95 -22.61 3.05
C ALA A 90 12.39 -22.10 4.43
N SER A 91 13.60 -21.53 4.50
CA SER A 91 14.03 -20.83 5.71
C SER A 91 13.29 -19.49 5.81
N GLU A 92 13.01 -19.04 7.04
CA GLU A 92 12.43 -17.71 7.27
C GLU A 92 13.26 -16.59 6.63
N GLU A 93 14.59 -16.76 6.56
CA GLU A 93 15.50 -15.82 5.89
C GLU A 93 15.21 -15.69 4.39
N ILE A 94 14.96 -16.81 3.69
CA ILE A 94 14.64 -16.79 2.25
C ILE A 94 13.29 -16.12 2.02
N ILE A 95 12.29 -16.45 2.84
CA ILE A 95 10.95 -15.86 2.74
C ILE A 95 11.02 -14.35 3.02
N ALA A 96 11.76 -13.94 4.05
CA ALA A 96 11.93 -12.54 4.41
C ALA A 96 12.64 -11.76 3.30
N ALA A 97 13.65 -12.35 2.64
CA ALA A 97 14.34 -11.73 1.52
C ALA A 97 13.43 -11.56 0.28
N ALA A 98 12.56 -12.54 0.00
CA ALA A 98 11.56 -12.45 -1.06
C ALA A 98 10.46 -11.43 -0.73
N SER A 99 10.17 -11.25 0.56
CA SER A 99 9.22 -10.28 1.10
C SER A 99 7.81 -10.42 0.49
N PRO A 100 7.14 -11.59 0.56
CA PRO A 100 5.74 -11.73 0.11
C PRO A 100 4.79 -10.92 1.01
N ASP A 101 3.54 -10.73 0.58
CA ASP A 101 2.50 -10.04 1.38
C ASP A 101 2.07 -10.82 2.63
N GLY A 102 2.49 -12.08 2.71
CA GLY A 102 2.32 -12.96 3.85
C GLY A 102 2.78 -14.38 3.52
N PHE A 103 2.95 -15.19 4.56
CA PHE A 103 3.30 -16.59 4.38
C PHE A 103 2.71 -17.48 5.47
N LEU A 104 2.54 -18.75 5.14
CA LEU A 104 2.05 -19.80 6.02
C LEU A 104 2.86 -21.08 5.84
N ALA A 105 3.38 -21.63 6.94
CA ALA A 105 4.16 -22.85 6.90
C ALA A 105 3.27 -24.11 6.89
N LYS A 106 3.61 -25.10 6.07
CA LYS A 106 3.00 -26.44 6.09
C LYS A 106 3.58 -27.24 7.27
N PRO A 107 2.78 -27.99 8.06
CA PRO A 107 1.32 -28.11 7.99
C PRO A 107 0.61 -26.92 8.66
N PHE A 108 -0.53 -26.52 8.11
CA PHE A 108 -1.37 -25.44 8.61
C PHE A 108 -2.83 -25.89 8.79
N ARG A 109 -3.60 -25.11 9.55
CA ARG A 109 -5.05 -25.24 9.65
C ARG A 109 -5.74 -24.33 8.64
N ILE A 110 -6.89 -24.77 8.13
CA ILE A 110 -7.71 -23.96 7.21
C ILE A 110 -8.03 -22.58 7.81
N SER A 111 -8.33 -22.49 9.10
CA SER A 111 -8.58 -21.21 9.77
C SER A 111 -7.38 -20.25 9.73
N GLN A 112 -6.14 -20.77 9.77
CA GLN A 112 -4.94 -19.92 9.68
C GLN A 112 -4.76 -19.36 8.27
N MET A 113 -5.10 -20.16 7.26
CA MET A 113 -5.10 -19.72 5.87
C MET A 113 -6.20 -18.69 5.62
N GLU A 114 -7.42 -18.94 6.09
CA GLU A 114 -8.53 -17.98 5.99
C GLU A 114 -8.19 -16.65 6.67
N ASP A 115 -7.69 -16.68 7.91
CA ASP A 115 -7.26 -15.49 8.65
C ASP A 115 -6.21 -14.68 7.87
N LEU A 116 -5.23 -15.37 7.25
CA LEU A 116 -4.18 -14.72 6.47
C LEU A 116 -4.76 -14.07 5.21
N ILE A 117 -5.60 -14.79 4.47
CA ILE A 117 -6.26 -14.30 3.26
C ILE A 117 -7.14 -13.09 3.58
N GLU A 118 -7.99 -13.16 4.61
CA GLU A 118 -8.88 -12.07 4.99
C GLU A 118 -8.09 -10.82 5.40
N ARG A 119 -6.99 -10.98 6.14
CA ARG A 119 -6.12 -9.86 6.52
C ARG A 119 -5.44 -9.23 5.30
N THR A 120 -4.91 -10.03 4.39
CA THR A 120 -4.23 -9.56 3.18
C THR A 120 -5.21 -8.86 2.23
N LEU A 121 -6.39 -9.44 2.02
CA LEU A 121 -7.44 -8.80 1.22
C LEU A 121 -8.00 -7.55 1.88
N ALA A 122 -8.16 -7.51 3.21
CA ALA A 122 -8.57 -6.30 3.92
C ALA A 122 -7.51 -5.20 3.81
N ALA A 123 -6.22 -5.54 3.89
CA ALA A 123 -5.13 -4.61 3.65
C ALA A 123 -5.13 -4.10 2.21
N LYS A 124 -5.36 -4.98 1.21
CA LYS A 124 -5.56 -4.60 -0.19
C LYS A 124 -6.78 -3.69 -0.36
N HIS A 125 -7.90 -3.95 0.31
CA HIS A 125 -9.10 -3.12 0.22
C HIS A 125 -8.95 -1.77 0.92
N ALA A 126 -8.20 -1.70 2.01
CA ALA A 126 -7.81 -0.45 2.65
C ALA A 126 -6.81 0.35 1.79
N ASN A 127 -5.95 -0.34 1.04
CA ASN A 127 -4.99 0.23 0.10
C ASN A 127 -5.46 0.27 -1.36
N LYS A 128 -6.71 -0.11 -1.66
CA LYS A 128 -7.25 -0.05 -3.02
C LYS A 128 -7.20 1.42 -3.40
N PRO A 129 -6.39 1.85 -4.39
CA PRO A 129 -6.50 3.21 -4.86
C PRO A 129 -7.95 3.38 -5.28
N SER A 130 -8.63 4.38 -4.72
CA SER A 130 -9.93 4.78 -5.22
C SER A 130 -9.82 4.89 -6.73
N SER A 131 -10.85 4.49 -7.48
CA SER A 131 -10.91 4.62 -8.94
C SER A 131 -10.69 6.05 -9.47
N LYS A 132 -10.47 7.02 -8.57
CA LYS A 132 -10.02 8.37 -8.81
C LYS A 132 -8.62 8.55 -8.21
N PRO A 133 -7.64 9.10 -8.95
CA PRO A 133 -6.30 9.36 -8.42
C PRO A 133 -6.39 10.24 -7.17
N ARG A 134 -5.61 9.89 -6.15
CA ARG A 134 -5.60 10.58 -4.85
C ARG A 134 -5.02 11.98 -5.03
N GLN A 135 -5.73 13.02 -4.64
CA GLN A 135 -5.29 14.41 -4.78
C GLN A 135 -4.31 14.77 -3.65
N VAL A 136 -3.08 15.13 -4.03
CA VAL A 136 -1.99 15.46 -3.10
C VAL A 136 -1.71 16.95 -3.17
N LEU A 137 -1.81 17.66 -2.05
CA LEU A 137 -1.36 19.04 -1.97
C LEU A 137 0.15 19.09 -1.67
N LEU A 138 0.94 19.68 -2.56
CA LEU A 138 2.38 19.82 -2.41
C LEU A 138 2.76 21.23 -1.99
N ASN A 139 3.03 21.41 -0.69
CA ASN A 139 3.51 22.67 -0.13
C ASN A 139 5.03 22.59 0.14
N LEU A 140 5.81 22.72 -0.94
CA LEU A 140 7.26 22.60 -0.95
C LEU A 140 7.87 23.85 -1.58
N ARG A 141 8.89 24.44 -0.93
CA ARG A 141 9.57 25.65 -1.43
C ARG A 141 10.68 25.36 -2.44
N GLU A 142 11.23 24.15 -2.44
CA GLU A 142 12.30 23.79 -3.36
C GLU A 142 11.70 23.41 -4.74
N ASP A 143 11.61 24.38 -5.65
CA ASP A 143 10.98 24.22 -6.98
C ASP A 143 11.43 22.93 -7.69
N ARG A 144 12.75 22.70 -7.81
CA ARG A 144 13.29 21.49 -8.46
C ARG A 144 12.84 20.18 -7.82
N PHE A 145 12.76 20.15 -6.48
CA PHE A 145 12.33 18.96 -5.77
C PHE A 145 10.81 18.78 -5.89
N ARG A 146 10.04 19.87 -5.83
CA ARG A 146 8.60 19.87 -6.03
C ARG A 146 8.22 19.37 -7.42
N ASP A 147 8.93 19.81 -8.46
CA ASP A 147 8.66 19.42 -9.84
C ASP A 147 8.97 17.92 -10.05
N ALA A 148 10.15 17.46 -9.60
CA ALA A 148 10.52 16.04 -9.66
C ALA A 148 9.55 15.14 -8.87
N LEU A 149 9.12 15.61 -7.70
CA LEU A 149 8.13 14.91 -6.88
C LEU A 149 6.76 14.86 -7.57
N SER A 150 6.35 15.94 -8.22
CA SER A 150 5.08 16.00 -8.95
C SER A 150 5.05 14.98 -10.09
N GLU A 151 6.11 14.90 -10.90
CA GLU A 151 6.21 13.89 -11.97
C GLU A 151 6.13 12.47 -11.42
N ALA A 152 6.86 12.18 -10.34
CA ALA A 152 6.92 10.84 -9.79
C ALA A 152 5.60 10.41 -9.12
N LEU A 153 4.87 11.35 -8.51
CA LEU A 153 3.54 11.10 -7.94
C LEU A 153 2.51 10.77 -9.02
N ILE A 154 2.56 11.43 -10.19
CA ILE A 154 1.67 11.12 -11.32
C ILE A 154 1.85 9.67 -11.79
N CYS A 155 3.10 9.19 -11.84
CA CYS A 155 3.42 7.80 -12.17
C CYS A 155 2.94 6.78 -11.12
N SER A 156 2.54 7.24 -9.94
CA SER A 156 2.16 6.41 -8.79
C SER A 156 0.68 6.60 -8.38
N HIS A 157 -0.20 6.98 -9.32
CA HIS A 157 -1.64 7.20 -9.11
C HIS A 157 -2.03 8.34 -8.16
N TYR A 158 -1.12 9.29 -7.92
CA TYR A 158 -1.38 10.52 -7.19
C TYR A 158 -1.52 11.71 -8.15
N LEU A 159 -2.42 12.65 -7.84
CA LEU A 159 -2.63 13.88 -8.58
C LEU A 159 -2.06 15.06 -7.76
N PRO A 160 -0.83 15.53 -8.04
CA PRO A 160 -0.21 16.59 -7.27
C PRO A 160 -0.75 17.98 -7.62
N PHE A 161 -0.94 18.81 -6.61
CA PHE A 161 -1.27 20.23 -6.70
C PHE A 161 -0.21 21.03 -5.96
N ALA A 162 0.67 21.65 -6.71
CA ALA A 162 1.76 22.46 -6.18
C ALA A 162 1.27 23.82 -5.68
N VAL A 163 1.64 24.17 -4.45
CA VAL A 163 1.46 25.49 -3.86
C VAL A 163 2.79 25.99 -3.29
N SER A 164 2.94 27.31 -3.19
CA SER A 164 4.20 27.97 -2.82
C SER A 164 4.21 28.52 -1.39
N GLY A 165 3.13 28.31 -0.62
CA GLY A 165 3.06 28.75 0.77
C GLY A 165 1.81 28.29 1.52
N GLY A 166 1.80 28.58 2.83
CA GLY A 166 0.72 28.16 3.73
C GLY A 166 -0.63 28.82 3.46
N ASP A 167 -0.66 30.08 3.04
CA ASP A 167 -1.91 30.78 2.76
C ASP A 167 -2.56 30.24 1.48
N GLU A 168 -1.77 30.04 0.41
CA GLU A 168 -2.20 29.40 -0.83
C GLU A 168 -2.66 27.95 -0.59
N ALA A 169 -1.94 27.21 0.28
CA ALA A 169 -2.37 25.87 0.68
C ALA A 169 -3.77 25.86 1.32
N LEU A 170 -4.07 26.84 2.17
CA LEU A 170 -5.39 26.96 2.79
C LEU A 170 -6.47 27.35 1.79
N GLU A 171 -6.19 28.26 0.86
CA GLU A 171 -7.13 28.65 -0.19
C GLU A 171 -7.49 27.46 -1.10
N GLU A 172 -6.49 26.66 -1.48
CA GLU A 172 -6.73 25.46 -2.29
C GLU A 172 -7.49 24.39 -1.52
N LEU A 173 -7.18 24.16 -0.24
CA LEU A 173 -7.94 23.25 0.63
C LEU A 173 -9.40 23.67 0.84
N GLU A 174 -9.72 24.96 0.70
CA GLU A 174 -11.10 25.48 0.74
C GLU A 174 -11.83 25.29 -0.61
N ARG A 175 -11.10 25.19 -1.72
CA ARG A 175 -11.65 25.01 -3.08
C ARG A 175 -11.79 23.55 -3.49
N GLY A 176 -10.93 22.68 -2.99
CA GLY A 176 -10.80 21.30 -3.44
C GLY A 176 -10.81 20.30 -2.29
N SER A 177 -10.95 19.02 -2.63
CA SER A 177 -10.79 17.92 -1.69
C SER A 177 -9.44 17.25 -1.92
N PHE A 178 -8.65 17.12 -0.86
CA PHE A 178 -7.32 16.54 -0.90
C PHE A 178 -7.26 15.34 0.05
N ASP A 179 -6.57 14.30 -0.39
CA ASP A 179 -6.40 13.06 0.38
C ASP A 179 -5.20 13.14 1.32
N VAL A 180 -4.20 13.94 0.99
CA VAL A 180 -2.99 14.15 1.80
C VAL A 180 -2.29 15.46 1.41
N MET A 181 -1.63 16.09 2.38
CA MET A 181 -0.70 17.19 2.14
C MET A 181 0.74 16.73 2.41
N ILE A 182 1.64 17.03 1.47
CA ILE A 182 3.09 16.95 1.69
C ILE A 182 3.60 18.37 1.96
N ALA A 183 4.28 18.57 3.09
CA ALA A 183 4.81 19.87 3.46
C ALA A 183 6.31 19.84 3.77
N GLY A 184 7.02 20.82 3.22
CA GLY A 184 8.44 21.06 3.48
C GLY A 184 8.60 21.90 4.74
N VAL A 185 9.34 21.41 5.74
CA VAL A 185 9.60 22.17 6.97
C VAL A 185 11.07 22.14 7.31
N GLU A 186 11.67 23.31 7.50
CA GLU A 186 13.07 23.46 7.89
C GLU A 186 13.22 23.96 9.34
N LYS A 187 14.35 23.69 10.00
CA LYS A 187 14.62 24.10 11.39
C LYS A 187 14.47 25.60 11.65
N ARG A 188 14.85 26.41 10.66
CA ARG A 188 14.73 27.88 10.70
C ARG A 188 13.43 28.40 10.08
N GLY A 189 12.59 27.51 9.55
CA GLY A 189 11.34 27.81 8.85
C GLY A 189 10.16 28.01 9.80
N GLY A 190 10.21 29.03 10.66
CA GLY A 190 9.11 29.33 11.59
C GLY A 190 7.76 29.54 10.88
N GLN A 191 7.79 30.06 9.66
CA GLN A 191 6.62 30.20 8.79
C GLN A 191 6.08 28.86 8.30
N ASP A 192 6.94 27.88 8.01
CA ASP A 192 6.53 26.57 7.49
C ASP A 192 5.81 25.76 8.59
N ARG A 193 6.33 25.79 9.82
CA ARG A 193 5.64 25.19 10.97
C ARG A 193 4.28 25.85 11.23
N LYS A 194 4.20 27.17 11.08
CA LYS A 194 2.95 27.93 11.25
C LYS A 194 1.93 27.54 10.17
N ALA A 195 2.37 27.39 8.92
CA ALA A 195 1.53 26.94 7.82
C ALA A 195 0.90 25.57 8.11
N VAL A 196 1.72 24.58 8.49
CA VAL A 196 1.23 23.22 8.81
C VAL A 196 0.25 23.25 9.99
N ARG A 197 0.54 24.04 11.03
CA ARG A 197 -0.36 24.19 12.19
C ARG A 197 -1.69 24.82 11.81
N ASN A 198 -1.68 25.84 10.95
CA ASN A 198 -2.90 26.48 10.47
C ASN A 198 -3.76 25.49 9.66
N VAL A 199 -3.13 24.73 8.75
CA VAL A 199 -3.80 23.64 8.01
C VAL A 199 -4.39 22.62 8.97
N ARG A 200 -3.62 22.15 9.95
CA ARG A 200 -4.13 21.19 10.95
C ARG A 200 -5.32 21.74 11.74
N THR A 201 -5.34 23.02 12.06
CA THR A 201 -6.42 23.66 12.83
C THR A 201 -7.71 23.73 12.02
N LYS A 202 -7.63 24.07 10.72
CA LYS A 202 -8.80 24.17 9.83
C LYS A 202 -9.24 22.81 9.25
N HIS A 203 -8.29 21.91 9.00
CA HIS A 203 -8.50 20.60 8.39
C HIS A 203 -7.93 19.51 9.31
N PRO A 204 -8.57 19.24 10.46
CA PRO A 204 -8.05 18.31 11.45
C PRO A 204 -7.91 16.89 10.91
N ASN A 205 -8.72 16.48 9.93
CA ASN A 205 -8.72 15.12 9.39
C ASN A 205 -7.81 14.91 8.18
N LEU A 206 -7.19 15.97 7.65
CA LEU A 206 -6.28 15.86 6.50
C LEU A 206 -4.99 15.17 6.96
N PRO A 207 -4.57 14.05 6.33
CA PRO A 207 -3.26 13.46 6.56
C PRO A 207 -2.16 14.43 6.12
N VAL A 208 -1.13 14.60 6.96
CA VAL A 208 0.02 15.48 6.67
C VAL A 208 1.33 14.71 6.77
N LEU A 209 2.05 14.60 5.66
CA LEU A 209 3.41 14.06 5.57
C LEU A 209 4.40 15.22 5.55
N LEU A 210 5.35 15.25 6.49
CA LEU A 210 6.45 16.21 6.45
C LEU A 210 7.65 15.64 5.74
N ILE A 211 8.31 16.48 4.94
CA ILE A 211 9.62 16.17 4.37
C ILE A 211 10.60 17.26 4.77
N SER A 212 11.74 16.89 5.32
CA SER A 212 12.74 17.86 5.80
C SER A 212 14.17 17.43 5.54
N SER A 213 15.05 18.40 5.25
CA SER A 213 16.50 18.17 5.20
C SER A 213 17.22 18.45 6.53
N SER A 214 16.54 19.01 7.54
CA SER A 214 17.19 19.52 8.76
C SER A 214 16.74 18.90 10.08
N TYR A 215 15.68 18.09 10.10
CA TYR A 215 15.33 17.28 11.28
C TYR A 215 15.80 15.83 11.11
N ALA A 216 16.33 15.27 12.19
CA ALA A 216 16.35 13.83 12.36
C ALA A 216 14.94 13.34 12.71
N VAL A 217 14.60 12.12 12.30
CA VAL A 217 13.27 11.50 12.55
C VAL A 217 12.86 11.58 14.02
N GLU A 218 13.79 11.30 14.95
CA GLU A 218 13.53 11.37 16.39
C GLU A 218 13.15 12.79 16.87
N GLU A 219 13.80 13.81 16.32
CA GLU A 219 13.57 15.20 16.69
C GLU A 219 12.23 15.69 16.14
N ALA A 220 11.90 15.32 14.91
CA ALA A 220 10.60 15.60 14.31
C ALA A 220 9.48 14.97 15.14
N ASN A 221 9.64 13.69 15.55
CA ASN A 221 8.64 12.98 16.35
C ASN A 221 8.38 13.64 17.71
N ARG A 222 9.37 14.25 18.35
CA ARG A 222 9.17 15.04 19.58
C ARG A 222 8.33 16.30 19.36
N LEU A 223 8.30 16.82 18.13
CA LEU A 223 7.57 18.02 17.74
C LEU A 223 6.25 17.68 17.02
N LYS A 224 5.87 16.39 16.96
CA LYS A 224 4.71 15.92 16.21
C LYS A 224 3.43 16.66 16.55
N ASP A 225 3.09 16.73 17.84
CA ASP A 225 1.88 17.40 18.31
C ASP A 225 1.96 18.93 18.18
N GLN A 226 3.17 19.49 18.23
CA GLN A 226 3.38 20.93 18.12
C GLN A 226 3.25 21.43 16.68
N ILE A 227 3.64 20.62 15.70
CA ILE A 227 3.61 20.97 14.27
C ILE A 227 2.29 20.47 13.64
N GLY A 228 1.81 19.30 14.04
CA GLY A 228 0.54 18.72 13.60
C GLY A 228 0.65 17.84 12.36
N PHE A 229 1.64 16.95 12.31
CA PHE A 229 1.84 16.01 11.20
C PHE A 229 1.58 14.55 11.60
N ASP A 230 1.38 13.68 10.61
CA ASP A 230 1.04 12.27 10.79
C ASP A 230 2.22 11.35 10.44
N GLY A 231 2.95 11.67 9.37
CA GLY A 231 4.17 10.99 8.90
C GLY A 231 5.34 11.94 8.64
N PHE A 232 6.56 11.39 8.56
CA PHE A 232 7.78 12.19 8.41
C PHE A 232 8.85 11.46 7.60
N LEU A 233 9.48 12.18 6.67
CA LEU A 233 10.63 11.72 5.87
C LEU A 233 11.78 12.72 5.91
N THR A 234 13.01 12.18 5.88
CA THR A 234 14.24 12.97 5.74
C THR A 234 14.67 13.05 4.28
N LYS A 235 15.12 14.23 3.84
CA LYS A 235 15.81 14.37 2.54
C LYS A 235 17.30 14.00 2.68
N PRO A 236 17.90 13.35 1.67
CA PRO A 236 17.25 12.79 0.48
C PRO A 236 16.43 11.53 0.83
N CYS A 237 15.26 11.38 0.21
CA CYS A 237 14.43 10.17 0.26
C CYS A 237 14.27 9.64 -1.16
N ASP A 238 14.23 8.32 -1.32
CA ASP A 238 13.86 7.73 -2.61
C ASP A 238 12.33 7.64 -2.76
N MET A 239 11.89 7.24 -3.95
CA MET A 239 10.47 7.16 -4.28
C MET A 239 9.75 6.02 -3.57
N VAL A 240 10.43 4.91 -3.28
CA VAL A 240 9.82 3.75 -2.63
C VAL A 240 9.49 4.11 -1.19
N ASP A 241 10.43 4.76 -0.49
CA ASP A 241 10.24 5.26 0.87
C ASP A 241 9.13 6.32 0.94
N LEU A 242 9.09 7.22 -0.04
CA LEU A 242 8.06 8.25 -0.12
C LEU A 242 6.65 7.66 -0.25
N ILE A 243 6.44 6.78 -1.23
CA ILE A 243 5.12 6.20 -1.48
C ILE A 243 4.69 5.36 -0.29
N SER A 244 5.59 4.53 0.24
CA SER A 244 5.32 3.69 1.41
C SER A 244 4.90 4.51 2.64
N GLU A 245 5.61 5.59 2.95
CA GLU A 245 5.27 6.43 4.10
C GLU A 245 4.01 7.27 3.85
N LEU A 246 3.72 7.63 2.60
CA LEU A 246 2.51 8.35 2.23
C LEU A 246 1.27 7.45 2.36
N ASP A 247 1.31 6.22 1.87
CA ASP A 247 0.24 5.23 2.06
C ASP A 247 -0.01 4.92 3.53
N ARG A 248 1.07 4.77 4.29
CA ARG A 248 0.99 4.58 5.75
C ARG A 248 0.34 5.77 6.44
N THR A 249 0.72 6.99 6.05
CA THR A 249 0.19 8.24 6.60
C THR A 249 -1.31 8.38 6.35
N VAL A 250 -1.75 8.11 5.12
CA VAL A 250 -3.16 8.13 4.72
C VAL A 250 -3.95 7.07 5.47
N SER A 251 -3.45 5.83 5.50
CA SER A 251 -4.10 4.69 6.14
C SER A 251 -4.30 4.91 7.64
N LYS A 252 -3.24 5.37 8.33
CA LYS A 252 -3.30 5.63 9.77
C LYS A 252 -4.36 6.68 10.11
N ARG A 253 -4.43 7.78 9.35
CA ARG A 253 -5.41 8.84 9.60
C ARG A 253 -6.84 8.38 9.33
N ASN A 254 -7.05 7.55 8.30
CA ASN A 254 -8.36 6.99 8.01
C ASN A 254 -8.87 6.06 9.12
N GLN A 255 -7.98 5.33 9.80
CA GLN A 255 -8.32 4.50 10.95
C GLN A 255 -8.59 5.32 12.22
N GLU A 256 -8.01 6.52 12.34
CA GLU A 256 -8.18 7.45 13.47
C GLU A 256 -9.39 8.41 13.29
N LYS A 257 -10.10 8.37 12.15
CA LYS A 257 -11.32 9.16 11.97
C LYS A 257 -12.38 8.70 12.98
N PRO A 258 -12.99 9.61 13.77
CA PRO A 258 -14.12 9.25 14.61
C PRO A 258 -15.24 8.72 13.71
N THR A 259 -15.78 7.56 14.06
CA THR A 259 -16.99 7.00 13.44
C THR A 259 -18.07 8.07 13.52
N GLU A 260 -18.56 8.56 12.38
CA GLU A 260 -19.72 9.43 12.38
C GLU A 260 -20.84 8.74 13.18
N PRO A 261 -21.50 9.43 14.12
CA PRO A 261 -22.68 8.85 14.73
C PRO A 261 -23.70 8.65 13.61
N MET A 262 -24.12 7.40 13.38
CA MET A 262 -25.27 7.10 12.54
C MET A 262 -26.45 7.97 13.02
N ALA A 263 -26.84 8.94 12.21
CA ALA A 263 -28.06 9.69 12.36
C ALA A 263 -29.25 8.88 11.81
#